data_AF-A0A381TXV7-F1
#
_entry.id   AF-A0A381TXV7-F1
#
_cell.length_a   1.000
_cell.length_b   1.000
_cell.length_c   1.000
_cell.angle_alpha   90.00
_cell.angle_beta   90.00
_cell.angle_gamma   90.00
#
_symmetry.space_group_name_H-M   'P 1'
#
loop_
_entity.id
_entity.type
_entity.pdbx_description
1 polymer ?
#
loop_
_entity_poly.entity_id
_entity_poly.type
_entity_poly.pdbx_seq_one_letter_code
_entity_poly.pdbx_strand_id
1 'polypeptide(L)' 'MEALKIVQAENGGSLTSDLIKAVADYLDMPRISVQEVATFYENYNHKPVGKHVIRFCHNISCMLNGADDLISYLETKL' A
#
# COMPACT_ATOMS: atom_id res chain seq x y z
N MET A 1 -9.56 3.88 4.03
CA MET A 1 -10.56 4.54 3.18
C MET A 1 -10.73 3.70 1.93
N GLU A 2 -11.92 3.14 1.70
CA GLU A 2 -12.12 2.19 0.59
C GLU A 2 -11.94 2.82 -0.79
N ALA A 3 -12.31 4.09 -0.96
CA ALA A 3 -12.14 4.81 -2.23
C ALA A 3 -10.67 4.82 -2.73
N LEU A 4 -9.69 5.09 -1.86
CA LEU A 4 -8.27 5.07 -2.23
C LEU A 4 -7.78 3.65 -2.56
N LYS A 5 -8.29 2.63 -1.87
CA LYS A 5 -7.92 1.23 -2.16
C LYS A 5 -8.41 0.81 -3.55
N ILE A 6 -9.64 1.17 -3.90
CA ILE A 6 -10.22 0.89 -5.22
C ILE A 6 -9.40 1.58 -6.30
N VAL A 7 -9.15 2.89 -6.16
CA VAL A 7 -8.38 3.65 -7.15
C VAL A 7 -6.95 3.11 -7.30
N GLN A 8 -6.30 2.70 -6.20
CA GLN A 8 -4.99 2.06 -6.27
C GLN A 8 -5.03 0.75 -7.06
N ALA A 9 -6.05 -0.10 -6.84
CA ALA A 9 -6.19 -1.37 -7.53
C ALA A 9 -6.42 -1.17 -9.04
N GLU A 10 -7.31 -0.25 -9.41
CA GLU A 10 -7.60 0.09 -10.81
C GLU A 10 -6.39 0.75 -11.50
N ASN A 11 -5.58 1.54 -10.77
CA ASN A 11 -4.39 2.20 -11.30
C ASN A 11 -3.11 1.33 -11.23
N GLY A 12 -3.25 0.01 -11.28
CA GLY A 12 -2.11 -0.91 -11.36
C GLY A 12 -1.21 -0.91 -10.11
N GLY A 13 -1.77 -0.58 -8.94
CA GLY A 13 -1.10 -0.72 -7.64
C GLY A 13 -0.48 0.57 -7.09
N SER A 14 -0.59 1.71 -7.78
CA SER A 14 -0.03 2.99 -7.33
C SER A 14 -1.06 4.11 -7.21
N LEU A 15 -0.85 5.01 -6.26
CA LEU A 15 -1.63 6.24 -6.05
C LEU A 15 -0.76 7.45 -6.39
N THR A 16 -1.11 8.15 -7.46
CA THR A 16 -0.48 9.42 -7.82
C THR A 16 -1.20 10.58 -7.13
N SER A 17 -0.53 11.74 -7.02
CA SER A 17 -1.13 12.94 -6.43
C SER A 17 -2.43 13.35 -7.13
N ASP A 18 -2.51 13.16 -8.45
CA ASP A 18 -3.70 13.55 -9.21
C ASP A 18 -4.88 12.62 -8.96
N LEU A 19 -4.63 11.33 -8.71
CA LEU A 19 -5.67 10.38 -8.29
C LEU A 19 -6.18 10.68 -6.88
N ILE A 20 -5.29 11.05 -5.96
CA ILE A 20 -5.67 11.47 -4.60
C ILE A 20 -6.55 12.72 -4.66
N LYS A 21 -6.21 13.71 -5.50
CA LYS A 21 -7.04 14.90 -5.73
C LYS A 21 -8.39 14.54 -6.35
N ALA A 22 -8.41 13.66 -7.34
CA ALA A 22 -9.66 13.21 -7.97
C ALA A 22 -10.60 12.53 -6.96
N VAL A 23 -10.05 11.73 -6.04
CA VAL A 23 -10.84 11.12 -4.94
C VAL A 23 -11.35 12.18 -3.97
N ALA A 24 -10.54 13.19 -3.62
CA ALA A 24 -10.97 14.28 -2.74
C ALA A 24 -12.09 15.11 -3.37
N ASP A 25 -11.95 15.45 -4.66
CA ASP A 25 -12.94 16.21 -5.42
C ASP A 25 -14.24 15.38 -5.59
N TYR A 26 -14.16 14.05 -5.79
CA TYR A 26 -15.32 13.15 -5.88
C TYR A 26 -16.08 13.01 -4.56
N LEU A 27 -15.37 13.00 -3.43
CA LEU A 27 -15.95 12.85 -2.10
C LEU A 27 -16.37 14.19 -1.46
N ASP A 28 -16.18 15.32 -2.18
CA ASP A 28 -16.36 16.68 -1.65
C ASP A 28 -15.63 16.92 -0.32
N MET A 29 -14.38 16.44 -0.26
CA MET A 29 -13.52 16.53 0.93
C MET A 29 -12.32 17.43 0.68
N PRO A 30 -11.78 18.09 1.72
CA PRO A 30 -10.52 18.80 1.60
C PRO A 30 -9.41 17.87 1.12
N ARG A 31 -8.69 18.28 0.06
CA ARG A 31 -7.57 17.53 -0.52
C ARG A 31 -6.52 17.14 0.52
N ILE A 32 -6.26 18.02 1.47
CA ILE A 32 -5.30 17.77 2.56
C ILE A 32 -5.70 16.56 3.40
N SER A 33 -6.98 16.40 3.73
CA SER A 33 -7.46 15.28 4.56
C SER A 33 -7.29 13.94 3.86
N VAL A 34 -7.54 13.89 2.55
CA VAL A 34 -7.34 12.67 1.75
C VAL A 34 -5.84 12.37 1.60
N GLN A 35 -5.02 13.40 1.41
CA GLN A 35 -3.57 13.26 1.30
C GLN A 35 -2.95 12.77 2.61
N GLU A 36 -3.39 13.28 3.76
CA GLU A 36 -2.97 12.81 5.08
C GLU A 36 -3.23 11.30 5.24
N VAL A 37 -4.44 10.83 4.92
CA VAL A 37 -4.79 9.41 4.97
C VAL A 37 -3.93 8.59 3.99
N ALA A 38 -3.69 9.10 2.78
CA ALA A 38 -2.87 8.41 1.78
C ALA A 38 -1.41 8.28 2.23
N THR A 39 -0.87 9.25 2.98
CA THR A 39 0.51 9.19 3.51
C THR A 39 0.64 8.48 4.85
N PHE A 40 -0.42 8.45 5.66
CA PHE A 40 -0.40 7.90 7.01
C PHE A 40 -0.36 6.37 7.01
N TYR A 41 -1.08 5.72 6.09
CA TYR A 41 -1.12 4.26 6.00
C TYR A 41 -0.12 3.73 4.98
N GLU A 42 0.82 2.88 5.43
CA GLU A 42 1.83 2.21 4.60
C GLU A 42 1.26 1.26 3.52
N ASN A 43 -0.04 0.99 3.55
CA ASN A 43 -0.71 0.15 2.56
C ASN A 43 -1.00 0.90 1.24
N TYR A 44 -0.87 2.23 1.22
CA TYR A 44 -0.98 3.01 0.00
C TYR A 44 0.40 3.22 -0.63
N ASN A 45 0.56 2.78 -1.88
CA ASN A 45 1.81 2.86 -2.59
C ASN A 45 1.83 4.13 -3.45
N HIS A 46 2.71 5.07 -3.12
CA HIS A 46 2.89 6.32 -3.89
C HIS A 46 3.80 6.16 -5.12
N LYS A 47 4.39 4.96 -5.28
CA LYS A 47 5.26 4.60 -6.40
C LYS A 47 4.69 3.39 -7.12
N PRO A 48 4.98 3.22 -8.42
CA PRO A 48 4.64 1.99 -9.14
C PRO A 48 5.21 0.77 -8.42
N VAL A 49 4.36 -0.23 -8.21
CA VAL A 49 4.73 -1.52 -7.61
C VAL A 49 4.51 -2.64 -8.62
N GLY A 50 5.13 -3.79 -8.38
CA GLY A 50 4.89 -4.97 -9.21
C GLY A 50 3.44 -5.48 -9.10
N LYS A 51 3.05 -6.34 -10.04
CA LYS A 51 1.71 -6.98 -10.08
C LYS A 51 1.35 -7.68 -8.76
N HIS A 52 2.35 -8.24 -8.09
CA HIS A 52 2.20 -8.92 -6.81
C HIS A 52 3.09 -8.22 -5.78
N VAL A 53 2.45 -7.65 -4.75
CA VAL A 53 3.14 -7.07 -3.60
C VAL A 53 3.08 -8.08 -2.46
N ILE A 54 4.23 -8.67 -2.14
CA ILE A 54 4.34 -9.63 -1.04
C ILE A 54 4.70 -8.83 0.22
N ARG A 55 3.85 -8.93 1.26
CA ARG A 55 4.07 -8.27 2.55
C ARG A 55 4.27 -9.34 3.62
N PHE A 56 5.41 -9.31 4.31
CA PHE A 56 5.71 -10.26 5.39
C PHE A 56 5.39 -9.66 6.75
N CYS A 57 4.85 -10.50 7.63
CA CYS A 57 4.78 -10.18 9.05
C CYS A 57 6.18 -10.28 9.65
N HIS A 58 6.67 -9.17 10.21
CA HIS A 58 7.92 -9.12 10.96
C HIS A 58 7.68 -8.78 12.45
N ASN A 59 6.48 -9.11 12.96
CA ASN A 59 6.20 -9.00 14.40
C ASN A 59 6.92 -10.12 15.17
N ILE A 60 7.15 -9.94 16.48
CA ILE A 60 7.84 -10.89 17.34
C ILE A 60 7.23 -12.30 17.27
N SER A 61 5.91 -12.42 17.19
CA SER A 61 5.23 -13.72 17.06
C SER A 61 5.59 -14.45 15.76
N CYS A 62 5.80 -13.71 14.67
CA CYS A 62 6.19 -14.27 13.37
C CYS A 62 7.69 -14.60 13.37
N MET A 63 8.51 -13.69 13.91
CA MET A 63 9.96 -13.89 14.07
C MET A 63 10.28 -15.14 14.89
N LEU A 64 9.61 -15.34 16.04
CA LEU A 64 9.78 -16.53 16.88
C LEU A 64 9.38 -17.84 16.18
N ASN A 65 8.52 -17.77 15.17
CA ASN A 65 8.09 -18.90 14.36
C ASN A 65 8.93 -19.09 13.08
N GLY A 66 10.09 -18.43 12.97
CA GLY A 66 10.99 -18.59 11.83
C GLY A 66 10.58 -17.82 10.58
N ALA A 67 9.91 -16.66 10.72
CA ALA A 67 9.59 -15.81 9.57
C ALA A 67 10.83 -15.36 8.78
N ASP A 68 11.97 -15.19 9.44
CA ASP A 68 13.22 -14.76 8.81
C ASP A 68 13.78 -15.83 7.85
N ASP A 69 13.64 -17.10 8.21
CA ASP A 69 14.03 -18.23 7.35
C ASP A 69 13.15 -18.28 6.09
N LEU A 70 11.85 -18.02 6.26
CA LEU A 70 10.89 -17.96 5.15
C LEU A 70 11.20 -16.79 4.21
N ILE A 71 11.51 -15.61 4.74
CA ILE A 71 11.88 -14.43 3.95
C ILE A 71 13.14 -14.74 3.15
N SER A 72 14.19 -15.27 3.80
CA SER A 72 15.46 -15.62 3.16
C SER A 72 15.31 -16.64 2.02
N TYR A 73 14.47 -17.65 2.22
CA TYR A 73 14.15 -18.64 1.18
C TYR A 73 13.46 -17.98 -0.03
N LEU A 74 12.52 -17.07 0.20
CA LEU A 74 11.77 -16.41 -0.86
C LEU A 74 12.62 -15.42 -1.66
N GLU A 75 13.54 -14.70 -1.01
CA GLU A 75 14.52 -13.83 -1.68
C GLU A 75 15.48 -14.61 -2.59
N THR A 76 15.76 -15.88 -2.28
CA THR A 76 16.59 -16.73 -3.15
C THR A 76 15.82 -17.28 -4.34
N LYS A 77 14.49 -17.41 -4.20
CA LYS A 77 13.63 -18.09 -5.18
C LYS A 77 13.00 -17.15 -6.20
N LEU A 78 12.73 -15.90 -5.82
CA LEU A 78 12.05 -14.88 -6.62
C LEU A 78 13.03 -13.86 -7.17
#